data_AF-A0A959HJ33-F1
#
_entry.id   AF-A0A959HJ33-F1
#
_cell.length_a   1.000
_cell.length_b   1.000
_cell.length_c   1.000
_cell.angle_alpha   90.00
_cell.angle_beta   90.00
_cell.angle_gamma   90.00
#
_symmetry.space_group_name_H-M   'P 1'
#
loop_
_entity.id
_entity.type
_entity.pdbx_description
1 polymer ?
#
loop_
_entity_poly.entity_id
_entity_poly.type
_entity_poly.pdbx_seq_one_letter_code
_entity_poly.pdbx_strand_id
1 'polypeptide(L)'
;MEIVIYLSLVTASISFTVSEAKIFLPLREWAQKRSSYWGSLLSCGYCFGHWVAFALVALYRPRLFELWWLLDYFLTALVISWLSAFQWIAMCWLMGKAGK
;
A
#
# COMPACT_ATOMS: atom_id res chain seq x y z
N MET A 1 2.76 -15.46 11.24
CA MET A 1 2.31 -14.07 11.50
C MET A 1 3.38 -13.03 11.16
N GLU A 2 4.66 -13.25 11.45
CA GLU A 2 5.74 -12.26 11.23
C GLU A 2 5.83 -11.74 9.77
N ILE A 3 5.71 -12.64 8.79
CA ILE A 3 5.72 -12.27 7.36
C ILE A 3 4.64 -11.22 7.02
N VAL A 4 3.46 -11.32 7.62
CA VAL A 4 2.33 -10.41 7.35
C VAL A 4 2.64 -9.00 7.85
N ILE A 5 3.31 -8.90 9.01
CA ILE A 5 3.73 -7.62 9.60
C ILE A 5 4.82 -6.97 8.75
N TYR A 6 5.81 -7.75 8.31
CA TYR A 6 6.85 -7.24 7.40
C TYR A 6 6.25 -6.79 6.07
N LEU A 7 5.32 -7.56 5.49
CA LEU A 7 4.65 -7.19 4.25
C LEU A 7 3.77 -5.94 4.42
N SER A 8 3.11 -5.75 5.57
CA SER A 8 2.33 -4.53 5.82
C SER A 8 3.23 -3.30 5.93
N LEU A 9 4.37 -3.42 6.64
CA LEU A 9 5.38 -2.36 6.74
C LEU A 9 5.95 -1.99 5.37
N VAL A 10 6.30 -2.99 4.56
CA VAL A 10 6.80 -2.79 3.19
C VAL A 10 5.73 -2.13 2.31
N THR A 11 4.48 -2.60 2.40
CA THR A 11 3.34 -2.00 1.69
C THR A 11 3.17 -0.54 2.08
N ALA A 12 3.17 -0.24 3.38
CA ALA A 12 3.02 1.13 3.89
C ALA A 12 4.17 2.04 3.41
N SER A 13 5.41 1.54 3.48
CA SER A 13 6.60 2.29 3.05
C SER A 13 6.56 2.60 1.55
N ILE A 14 6.18 1.61 0.73
CA ILE A 14 6.04 1.78 -0.72
C ILE A 14 4.92 2.77 -1.03
N SER A 15 3.74 2.61 -0.41
CA SER A 15 2.60 3.50 -0.59
C SER A 15 2.92 4.93 -0.20
N PHE A 16 3.56 5.11 0.95
CA PHE A 16 4.00 6.40 1.42
C PHE A 16 5.01 7.03 0.47
N THR A 17 6.01 6.28 0.02
CA THR A 17 7.05 6.80 -0.87
C THR A 17 6.47 7.22 -2.22
N VAL A 18 5.62 6.38 -2.82
CA VAL A 18 5.01 6.68 -4.12
C VAL A 18 4.00 7.83 -4.00
N SER A 19 3.29 7.91 -2.86
CA SER A 19 2.25 8.92 -2.69
C SER A 19 2.76 10.27 -2.19
N GLU A 20 3.70 10.28 -1.25
CA GLU A 20 4.09 11.51 -0.55
C GLU A 20 5.50 11.99 -0.94
N ALA A 21 6.36 11.14 -1.50
CA ALA A 21 7.71 11.57 -1.84
C ALA A 21 7.72 12.49 -3.07
N LYS A 22 8.35 13.66 -2.91
CA LYS A 22 8.54 14.66 -3.98
C LYS A 22 9.30 14.11 -5.20
N ILE A 23 10.06 13.03 -5.04
CA ILE A 23 10.76 12.35 -6.15
C ILE A 23 9.76 11.73 -7.13
N PHE A 24 8.59 11.29 -6.66
CA PHE A 24 7.56 10.64 -7.48
C PHE A 24 6.48 11.62 -7.98
N LEU A 25 6.57 12.91 -7.65
CA LEU A 25 5.69 13.96 -8.18
C LEU A 25 5.60 13.96 -9.72
N PRO A 26 6.72 13.95 -10.49
CA PRO A 26 6.64 13.92 -11.95
C PRO A 26 5.99 12.65 -12.49
N LEU A 27 6.15 11.51 -11.80
CA LEU A 27 5.50 10.26 -12.19
C LEU A 27 3.98 10.33 -11.96
N ARG A 28 3.55 10.93 -10.83
CA ARG A 28 2.14 11.11 -10.49
C ARG A 28 1.45 12.08 -11.44
N GLU A 29 2.10 13.18 -11.82
CA GLU A 29 1.60 14.12 -12.83
C GLU A 29 1.56 13.51 -14.23
N TRP A 30 2.56 12.71 -14.60
CA TRP A 30 2.56 11.97 -15.86
C TRP A 30 1.40 10.96 -15.92
N ALA A 31 1.15 10.25 -14.82
CA ALA A 31 0.04 9.31 -14.72
C ALA A 31 -1.32 10.01 -14.74
N GLN A 32 -1.46 11.16 -14.07
CA GLN A 32 -2.64 12.04 -14.17
C GLN A 32 -2.92 12.43 -15.63
N LYS A 33 -1.89 12.82 -16.39
CA LYS A 33 -2.01 13.18 -17.81
C LYS A 33 -2.42 12.01 -18.69
N ARG A 34 -2.02 10.78 -18.34
CA ARG A 34 -2.37 9.57 -19.09
C ARG A 34 -3.81 9.12 -18.81
N SER A 35 -4.23 9.16 -17.55
CA SER A 35 -5.59 8.79 -17.15
C SER A 35 -5.88 9.32 -15.74
N SER A 36 -7.01 10.01 -15.58
CA SER A 36 -7.48 10.49 -14.28
C SER A 36 -7.56 9.38 -13.22
N TYR A 37 -7.86 8.14 -13.65
CA TYR A 37 -7.92 6.97 -12.79
C TYR A 37 -6.55 6.58 -12.22
N TRP A 38 -5.53 6.45 -13.07
CA TRP A 38 -4.16 6.11 -12.64
C TRP A 38 -3.52 7.22 -11.82
N GLY A 39 -3.81 8.47 -12.18
CA GLY A 39 -3.46 9.64 -11.40
C GLY A 39 -4.01 9.58 -9.99
N SER A 40 -5.32 9.36 -9.84
CA SER A 40 -5.98 9.26 -8.53
C SER A 40 -5.49 8.07 -7.71
N LEU A 41 -5.16 6.95 -8.37
CA LEU A 41 -4.62 5.75 -7.73
C LEU A 41 -3.25 5.99 -7.10
N LEU A 42 -2.33 6.58 -7.86
CA LEU A 42 -1.01 6.97 -7.36
C LEU A 42 -1.12 8.16 -6.40
N SER A 43 -2.20 8.94 -6.50
CA SER A 43 -2.55 10.03 -5.58
C SER A 43 -2.98 9.59 -4.18
N CYS A 44 -3.42 8.35 -4.03
CA CYS A 44 -3.97 7.85 -2.79
C CYS A 44 -3.13 6.68 -2.24
N GLY A 45 -2.42 6.91 -1.14
CA GLY A 45 -1.59 5.88 -0.48
C GLY A 45 -2.38 4.65 -0.05
N TYR A 46 -3.65 4.82 0.28
CA TYR A 46 -4.57 3.72 0.58
C TYR A 46 -4.91 2.87 -0.65
N CYS A 47 -5.26 3.53 -1.76
CA CYS A 47 -5.61 2.85 -3.00
C CYS A 47 -4.39 2.14 -3.56
N PHE A 48 -3.24 2.81 -3.64
CA PHE A 48 -1.99 2.18 -4.06
C PHE A 48 -1.57 1.04 -3.11
N GLY A 49 -1.79 1.21 -1.81
CA GLY A 49 -1.53 0.18 -0.79
C GLY A 49 -2.31 -1.11 -1.00
N HIS A 50 -3.57 -1.02 -1.45
CA HIS A 50 -4.34 -2.20 -1.83
C HIS A 50 -3.65 -2.96 -2.96
N TRP A 51 -3.27 -2.28 -4.03
CA TRP A 51 -2.62 -2.92 -5.18
C TRP A 51 -1.25 -3.51 -4.82
N VAL A 52 -0.48 -2.81 -3.99
CA VAL A 52 0.81 -3.29 -3.50
C VAL A 52 0.63 -4.52 -2.59
N ALA A 53 -0.35 -4.50 -1.68
CA ALA A 53 -0.67 -5.65 -0.83
C ALA A 53 -1.11 -6.86 -1.66
N PHE A 54 -1.98 -6.66 -2.66
CA PHE A 54 -2.39 -7.72 -3.58
C PHE A 54 -1.20 -8.30 -4.36
N ALA A 55 -0.32 -7.44 -4.89
CA ALA A 55 0.88 -7.88 -5.61
C ALA A 55 1.82 -8.69 -4.70
N LEU A 56 2.06 -8.21 -3.47
CA LEU A 56 2.92 -8.89 -2.51
C LEU A 56 2.35 -10.24 -2.06
N VAL A 57 1.04 -10.32 -1.82
CA VAL A 57 0.39 -11.59 -1.48
C VAL A 57 0.39 -12.55 -2.67
N ALA A 58 0.23 -12.07 -3.89
CA ALA A 58 0.33 -12.90 -5.09
C ALA A 58 1.76 -13.47 -5.28
N LEU A 59 2.79 -12.68 -4.98
CA LEU A 59 4.21 -13.07 -5.06
C LEU A 59 4.61 -14.05 -3.95
N TYR A 60 4.36 -13.70 -2.69
CA TYR A 60 4.83 -14.45 -1.52
C TYR A 60 3.88 -15.55 -1.09
N ARG A 61 2.64 -15.54 -1.58
CA ARG A 61 1.62 -16.55 -1.30
C ARG A 61 1.49 -16.90 0.19
N PRO A 62 1.46 -15.91 1.12
CA PRO A 62 1.26 -16.21 2.53
C PRO A 62 -0.10 -16.89 2.73
N ARG A 63 -0.11 -18.05 3.39
CA ARG A 63 -1.34 -18.72 3.81
C ARG A 63 -1.61 -18.46 5.29
N LEU A 64 -2.75 -17.85 5.61
CA LEU A 64 -3.15 -17.47 6.98
C LEU A 64 -4.30 -18.34 7.49
N PHE A 65 -5.20 -18.73 6.60
CA PHE A 65 -6.39 -19.54 6.82
C PHE A 65 -6.36 -20.74 5.87
N GLU A 66 -6.22 -21.96 6.41
CA GLU A 66 -6.27 -23.21 5.63
C GLU A 66 -7.70 -23.59 5.17
N LEU A 67 -8.56 -22.61 4.90
CA LEU A 67 -9.96 -22.86 4.53
C LEU A 67 -10.10 -23.03 3.01
N TRP A 68 -9.71 -22.01 2.23
CA TRP A 68 -9.83 -21.97 0.76
C TRP A 68 -8.71 -21.11 0.17
N TRP A 69 -7.97 -21.63 -0.82
CA TRP A 69 -6.72 -21.00 -1.27
C TRP A 69 -6.91 -19.56 -1.79
N LEU A 70 -8.00 -19.28 -2.54
CA LEU A 70 -8.27 -17.96 -3.12
C LEU A 70 -8.76 -16.97 -2.07
N LEU A 71 -9.65 -17.45 -1.19
CA LEU A 71 -10.25 -16.62 -0.15
C LEU A 71 -9.20 -16.23 0.90
N ASP A 72 -8.28 -17.14 1.20
CA ASP A 72 -7.19 -16.89 2.13
C ASP A 72 -6.21 -15.81 1.64
N TYR A 73 -5.83 -15.85 0.36
CA TYR A 73 -5.04 -14.77 -0.22
C TYR A 73 -5.77 -13.44 -0.21
N PHE A 74 -7.06 -13.44 -0.51
CA PHE A 74 -7.86 -12.21 -0.52
C PHE A 74 -7.97 -11.59 0.88
N LEU A 75 -8.29 -12.41 1.89
CA LEU A 75 -8.33 -11.99 3.30
C LEU A 75 -6.96 -11.49 3.78
N THR A 76 -5.89 -12.19 3.44
CA THR A 76 -4.53 -11.80 3.81
C THR A 76 -4.15 -10.45 3.19
N ALA A 77 -4.46 -10.24 1.92
CA ALA A 77 -4.20 -8.97 1.23
C ALA A 77 -4.98 -7.81 1.86
N LEU A 78 -6.25 -8.04 2.23
CA LEU A 78 -7.07 -7.04 2.92
C LEU A 78 -6.50 -6.68 4.30
N VAL A 79 -6.08 -7.67 5.09
CA VAL A 79 -5.47 -7.42 6.41
C VAL A 79 -4.18 -6.63 6.27
N ILE A 80 -3.30 -7.01 5.33
CA ILE A 80 -2.06 -6.28 5.05
C ILE A 80 -2.37 -4.86 4.59
N SER A 81 -3.35 -4.69 3.70
CA SER A 81 -3.72 -3.37 3.21
C SER A 81 -4.28 -2.48 4.31
N TRP A 82 -5.12 -3.02 5.21
CA TRP A 82 -5.65 -2.28 6.35
C TRP A 82 -4.53 -1.84 7.31
N LEU A 83 -3.63 -2.76 7.67
CA LEU A 83 -2.49 -2.45 8.53
C LEU A 83 -1.58 -1.40 7.89
N SER A 84 -1.34 -1.53 6.58
CA SER A 84 -0.52 -0.58 5.83
C SER A 84 -1.14 0.81 5.77
N ALA A 85 -2.47 0.90 5.66
CA ALA A 85 -3.20 2.16 5.67
C ALA A 85 -3.06 2.88 7.01
N PHE A 86 -3.20 2.14 8.10
CA PHE A 86 -3.00 2.68 9.45
C PHE A 86 -1.56 3.17 9.64
N GLN A 87 -0.57 2.39 9.18
CA GLN A 87 0.85 2.77 9.21
C GLN A 87 1.12 4.02 8.36
N TRP A 88 0.53 4.13 7.17
CA TRP A 88 0.64 5.31 6.31
C TRP A 88 0.07 6.56 6.99
N ILE A 89 -1.14 6.48 7.57
CA ILE A 89 -1.75 7.58 8.33
C ILE A 89 -0.85 8.01 9.48
N ALA A 90 -0.31 7.05 10.23
CA ALA A 90 0.62 7.33 11.33
C ALA A 90 1.87 8.07 10.83
N MET A 91 2.44 7.67 9.69
CA MET A 91 3.60 8.36 9.11
C MET A 91 3.26 9.77 8.60
N CYS A 92 2.13 9.95 7.92
CA CYS A 92 1.67 11.29 7.50
C CYS A 92 1.45 12.20 8.72
N TRP A 93 0.84 11.68 9.79
CA TRP A 93 0.63 12.43 11.03
C TRP A 93 1.96 12.80 11.69
N LEU A 94 2.93 11.88 11.73
CA LEU A 94 4.27 12.15 12.27
C LEU A 94 5.01 13.21 11.45
N MET A 95 4.93 13.18 10.11
CA MET A 95 5.53 14.21 9.26
C MET A 95 4.89 15.58 9.49
N GLY A 96 3.56 15.65 9.58
CA GLY A 96 2.85 16.90 9.88
C GLY A 96 3.28 17.49 11.23
N LYS A 97 3.53 16.63 12.23
CA LYS A 97 4.07 17.05 13.54
C LYS A 97 5.55 17.45 13.48
N ALA A 98 6.33 16.87 12.57
CA ALA A 98 7.75 17.17 12.37
C ALA A 98 8.00 18.47 11.58
N GLY A 99 6.95 19.17 11.15
CA GLY A 99 7.06 20.49 10.52
C GLY A 99 7.67 20.49 9.12
N LYS A 100 7.53 19.38 8.37
CA LYS A 100 7.95 19.27 6.96
C LYS A 100 6.77 19.08 6.04
#